data_AF-A0A2E4PGC4-F1
#
_entry.id   AF-A0A2E4PGC4-F1
#
_cell.length_a   1.000
_cell.length_b   1.000
_cell.length_c   1.000
_cell.angle_alpha   90.00
_cell.angle_beta   90.00
_cell.angle_gamma   90.00
#
_symmetry.space_group_name_H-M   'P 1'
#
loop_
_entity.id
_entity.type
_entity.pdbx_description
1 polymer ?
#
loop_
_entity_poly.entity_id
_entity_poly.type
_entity_poly.pdbx_seq_one_letter_code
_entity_poly.pdbx_strand_id
1 'polypeptide(L)'
;MLVCLIDFIPIELYTPLFYYFNFILVILLFAKNFSKVQLQYSSKTGVFIVIIILLYIGLRPLDKGYMGDTGAYLKVFNKFADGSISTFYENEYGFMLLMKYSALYLNEVFFFLICSFIYVFLHYLVAKKLFQEYWYFGFIVLVSSFSFWAYGTNGIRNGLGAAILLYAFTFDNNKIWAISIAILAVFFHKSMLLPVLAYILTFIYNTRVSYLRVWFLCIPLSLIAGGSFEILFASLGFGDERISYLTDGNVNGDEFAYSGFRWDFLLYSASAVYAGWYFIVKKNFDDKLYHRLFNVYLLSNAFWILVIRANFSNRFAYLSWFMMGVIIIYPFLKKQMLFNQTRKAAIVLLFYFMFTFLLNVVLA
;
A
#
# COMPACT_ATOMS: atom_id res chain seq x y z
N MET A 1 20.39 -13.94 22.14
CA MET A 1 18.91 -13.99 22.15
C MET A 1 18.44 -12.67 22.75
N LEU A 2 18.32 -11.65 21.93
CA LEU A 2 17.90 -10.32 22.38
C LEU A 2 16.39 -10.24 22.18
N VAL A 3 15.71 -10.05 23.30
CA VAL A 3 14.27 -9.87 23.44
C VAL A 3 13.84 -8.69 22.57
N CYS A 4 12.86 -8.91 21.67
CA CYS A 4 12.14 -7.79 21.06
C CYS A 4 11.58 -6.91 22.18
N LEU A 5 11.76 -5.59 22.11
CA LEU A 5 11.41 -4.68 23.22
C LEU A 5 9.93 -4.72 23.64
N ILE A 6 9.07 -5.26 22.77
CA ILE A 6 7.66 -5.49 23.04
C ILE A 6 7.42 -7.00 22.88
N ASP A 7 7.89 -7.83 23.82
CA ASP A 7 7.66 -9.28 23.84
C ASP A 7 6.57 -9.69 24.84
N PHE A 8 6.10 -8.74 25.65
CA PHE A 8 5.01 -8.95 26.62
C PHE A 8 3.61 -9.08 26.00
N ILE A 9 3.46 -8.78 24.71
CA ILE A 9 2.22 -8.97 23.96
C ILE A 9 2.35 -10.31 23.19
N PRO A 10 1.42 -11.26 23.35
CA PRO A 10 1.37 -12.46 22.51
C PRO A 10 1.33 -12.11 21.02
N ILE A 11 2.12 -12.80 20.20
CA ILE A 11 2.30 -12.44 18.78
C ILE A 11 0.98 -12.48 17.99
N GLU A 12 0.07 -13.38 18.38
CA GLU A 12 -1.26 -13.57 17.80
C GLU A 12 -2.14 -12.32 17.97
N LEU A 13 -1.88 -11.53 19.02
CA LEU A 13 -2.64 -10.32 19.31
C LEU A 13 -2.11 -9.08 18.57
N TYR A 14 -0.92 -9.12 17.94
CA TYR A 14 -0.36 -7.93 17.29
C TYR A 14 -1.23 -7.39 16.16
N THR A 15 -1.65 -8.29 15.28
CA THR A 15 -2.47 -7.94 14.12
C THR A 15 -3.84 -7.39 14.56
N PRO A 16 -4.63 -8.07 15.42
CA PRO A 16 -5.88 -7.52 15.94
C PRO A 16 -5.70 -6.20 16.69
N LEU A 17 -4.69 -6.08 17.56
CA LEU A 17 -4.45 -4.85 18.33
C LEU A 17 -4.14 -3.65 17.42
N PHE A 18 -3.39 -3.84 16.34
CA PHE A 18 -3.19 -2.80 15.33
C PHE A 18 -4.53 -2.33 14.73
N TYR A 19 -5.42 -3.25 14.39
CA TYR A 19 -6.72 -2.91 13.81
C TYR A 19 -7.67 -2.26 14.83
N TYR A 20 -7.70 -2.70 16.09
CA TYR A 20 -8.44 -2.02 17.16
C TYR A 20 -7.91 -0.61 17.42
N PHE A 21 -6.59 -0.43 17.43
CA PHE A 21 -5.98 0.90 17.55
C PHE A 21 -6.42 1.83 16.42
N ASN A 22 -6.36 1.37 15.16
CA ASN A 22 -6.87 2.14 14.03
C ASN A 22 -8.37 2.41 14.10
N PHE A 23 -9.17 1.44 14.57
CA PHE A 23 -10.60 1.63 14.78
C PHE A 23 -10.87 2.80 15.73
N ILE A 24 -10.15 2.87 16.85
CA ILE A 24 -10.25 3.99 17.79
C ILE A 24 -9.89 5.31 17.10
N LEU A 25 -8.79 5.36 16.34
CA LEU A 25 -8.40 6.58 15.60
C LEU A 25 -9.48 7.03 14.60
N VAL A 26 -10.07 6.09 13.86
CA VAL A 26 -11.14 6.34 12.89
C VAL A 26 -12.41 6.83 13.59
N ILE A 27 -12.81 6.21 14.70
CA ILE A 27 -13.97 6.64 15.50
C ILE A 27 -13.74 8.03 16.11
N LEU A 28 -12.53 8.34 16.57
CA LEU A 28 -12.18 9.67 17.06
C LEU A 28 -12.29 10.73 15.96
N LEU A 29 -11.86 10.42 14.73
CA LEU A 29 -12.05 11.29 13.57
C LEU A 29 -13.53 11.44 13.17
N PHE A 30 -14.32 10.38 13.32
CA PHE A 30 -15.75 10.40 13.03
C PHE A 30 -16.55 11.20 14.08
N ALA A 31 -16.27 11.00 15.36
CA ALA A 31 -16.98 11.63 16.47
C ALA A 31 -16.66 13.13 16.58
N LYS A 32 -15.40 13.51 16.30
CA LYS A 32 -15.02 14.93 16.27
C LYS A 32 -15.42 15.53 14.93
N ASN A 33 -16.43 16.39 14.95
CA ASN A 33 -16.72 17.28 13.83
C ASN A 33 -15.65 18.38 13.75
N PHE A 34 -14.42 18.00 13.40
CA PHE A 34 -13.25 18.86 13.50
C PHE A 34 -13.47 20.16 12.71
N SER A 35 -13.35 21.30 13.39
CA SER A 35 -13.13 22.57 12.70
C SER A 35 -11.75 22.57 12.06
N LYS A 36 -11.53 23.42 11.03
CA LYS A 36 -10.22 23.57 10.39
C LYS A 36 -9.10 23.84 11.41
N VAL A 37 -9.39 24.65 12.42
CA VAL A 37 -8.48 24.97 13.53
C VAL A 37 -8.13 23.72 14.35
N GLN A 38 -9.11 22.87 14.67
CA GLN A 38 -8.85 21.65 15.44
C GLN A 38 -8.03 20.62 14.65
N LEU A 39 -8.14 20.57 13.31
CA LEU A 39 -7.26 19.74 12.47
C LEU A 39 -5.82 20.25 12.49
N GLN A 40 -5.61 21.57 12.53
CA GLN A 40 -4.25 22.13 12.70
C GLN A 40 -3.63 21.76 14.06
N TYR A 41 -4.41 21.85 15.16
CA TYR A 41 -3.93 21.46 16.51
C TYR A 41 -3.68 19.95 16.66
N SER A 42 -4.35 19.10 15.86
CA SER A 42 -4.13 17.65 15.88
C SER A 42 -2.75 17.21 15.36
N SER A 43 -1.96 18.12 14.77
CA SER A 43 -0.63 17.81 14.23
C SER A 43 0.35 17.27 15.27
N LYS A 44 0.36 17.79 16.52
CA LYS A 44 1.24 17.26 17.58
C LYS A 44 0.87 15.82 17.96
N THR A 45 -0.42 15.58 18.17
CA THR A 45 -0.96 14.22 18.41
C THR A 45 -0.64 13.29 17.24
N GLY A 46 -0.70 13.79 16.01
CA GLY A 46 -0.33 13.05 14.81
C GLY A 46 1.11 12.56 14.84
N VAL A 47 2.08 13.39 15.23
CA VAL A 47 3.50 12.99 15.30
C VAL A 47 3.69 11.89 16.34
N PHE A 48 3.01 12.01 17.49
CA PHE A 48 3.02 10.95 18.51
C PHE A 48 2.45 9.63 17.98
N ILE A 49 1.35 9.68 17.20
CA ILE A 49 0.77 8.49 16.57
C ILE A 49 1.72 7.88 15.53
N VAL A 50 2.44 8.69 14.74
CA VAL A 50 3.47 8.21 13.81
C VAL A 50 4.53 7.42 14.58
N ILE A 51 5.03 7.96 15.69
CA ILE A 51 6.05 7.30 16.53
C ILE A 51 5.51 5.99 17.10
N ILE A 52 4.27 5.98 17.63
CA ILE A 52 3.65 4.75 18.14
C ILE A 52 3.58 3.68 17.06
N ILE A 53 3.04 3.99 15.87
CA ILE A 53 2.88 3.02 14.79
C ILE A 53 4.24 2.50 14.32
N LEU A 54 5.23 3.39 14.20
CA LEU A 54 6.59 3.05 13.79
C LEU A 54 7.23 2.08 14.79
N LEU A 55 7.18 2.39 16.08
CA LEU A 55 7.75 1.55 17.13
C LEU A 55 6.98 0.22 17.24
N TYR A 56 5.66 0.26 17.15
CA TYR A 56 4.82 -0.93 17.22
C TYR A 56 5.11 -1.93 16.09
N ILE A 57 5.26 -1.44 14.85
CA ILE A 57 5.65 -2.28 13.71
C ILE A 57 7.11 -2.71 13.83
N GLY A 58 8.02 -1.80 14.18
CA GLY A 58 9.46 -2.03 14.13
C GLY A 58 10.02 -2.87 15.27
N LEU A 59 9.40 -2.84 16.44
CA LEU A 59 9.82 -3.56 17.65
C LEU A 59 8.96 -4.80 17.96
N ARG A 60 8.09 -5.20 17.03
CA ARG A 60 7.28 -6.42 17.16
C ARG A 60 8.16 -7.68 17.26
N PRO A 61 7.65 -8.78 17.83
CA PRO A 61 8.29 -10.09 17.79
C PRO A 61 8.57 -10.57 16.34
N LEU A 62 9.75 -11.15 16.12
CA LEU A 62 10.24 -11.59 14.81
C LEU A 62 10.09 -13.11 14.58
N ASP A 63 8.98 -13.70 15.03
CA ASP A 63 8.83 -15.16 15.01
C ASP A 63 8.48 -15.75 13.63
N LYS A 64 8.88 -17.02 13.43
CA LYS A 64 8.72 -17.79 12.19
C LYS A 64 7.32 -18.42 12.12
N GLY A 65 6.35 -17.67 11.62
CA GLY A 65 5.06 -18.26 11.19
C GLY A 65 3.89 -17.27 11.21
N TYR A 66 3.83 -16.40 12.20
CA TYR A 66 2.67 -15.50 12.39
C TYR A 66 2.69 -14.22 11.55
N MET A 67 3.86 -13.83 11.03
CA MET A 67 4.07 -12.56 10.30
C MET A 67 4.50 -12.79 8.84
N GLY A 68 4.00 -13.87 8.22
CA GLY A 68 4.28 -14.23 6.82
C GLY A 68 5.76 -14.24 6.47
N ASP A 69 6.15 -13.41 5.49
CA ASP A 69 7.52 -13.36 4.96
C ASP A 69 8.55 -12.80 5.96
N THR A 70 8.16 -12.27 7.13
CA THR A 70 9.12 -11.84 8.19
C THR A 70 10.13 -12.92 8.52
N GLY A 71 9.67 -14.16 8.68
CA GLY A 71 10.54 -15.29 9.00
C GLY A 71 11.52 -15.60 7.87
N ALA A 72 11.14 -15.36 6.62
CA ALA A 72 12.03 -15.48 5.47
C ALA A 72 13.11 -14.40 5.52
N TYR A 73 12.74 -13.12 5.68
CA TYR A 73 13.73 -12.03 5.79
C TYR A 73 14.69 -12.21 6.95
N LEU A 74 14.22 -12.69 8.11
CA LEU A 74 15.08 -12.98 9.26
C LEU A 74 16.11 -14.07 8.94
N LYS A 75 15.70 -15.14 8.23
CA LYS A 75 16.63 -16.18 7.78
C LYS A 75 17.69 -15.61 6.85
N VAL A 76 17.31 -14.75 5.90
CA VAL A 76 18.28 -14.09 5.02
C VAL A 76 19.23 -13.18 5.79
N PHE A 77 18.70 -12.37 6.69
CA PHE A 77 19.47 -11.46 7.52
C PHE A 77 20.56 -12.22 8.30
N ASN A 78 20.17 -13.31 8.97
CA ASN A 78 21.10 -14.14 9.74
C ASN A 78 22.19 -14.75 8.85
N LYS A 79 21.86 -15.15 7.61
CA LYS A 79 22.85 -15.66 6.65
C LYS A 79 23.86 -14.60 6.19
N PHE A 80 23.47 -13.33 6.16
CA PHE A 80 24.43 -12.24 5.93
C PHE A 80 25.28 -11.97 7.19
N ALA A 81 24.65 -12.01 8.37
CA ALA A 81 25.33 -11.73 9.64
C ALA A 81 26.38 -12.79 9.99
N ASP A 82 26.12 -14.07 9.70
CA ASP A 82 27.04 -15.19 9.94
C ASP A 82 28.03 -15.42 8.78
N GLY A 83 27.91 -14.67 7.68
CA GLY A 83 28.77 -14.77 6.51
C GLY A 83 28.51 -15.97 5.60
N SER A 84 27.44 -16.75 5.85
CA SER A 84 27.07 -17.90 5.01
C SER A 84 26.64 -17.52 3.59
N ILE A 85 26.21 -16.27 3.38
CA ILE A 85 26.00 -15.68 2.06
C ILE A 85 26.69 -14.32 1.98
N SER A 86 27.46 -14.10 0.90
CA SER A 86 28.13 -12.83 0.62
C SER A 86 27.61 -12.12 -0.64
N THR A 87 26.94 -12.87 -1.52
CA THR A 87 26.40 -12.42 -2.81
C THR A 87 24.88 -12.25 -2.76
N PHE A 88 24.36 -11.34 -3.57
CA PHE A 88 22.91 -11.21 -3.76
C PHE A 88 22.41 -12.39 -4.60
N TYR A 89 21.31 -12.99 -4.16
CA TYR A 89 20.64 -14.08 -4.86
C TYR A 89 19.23 -13.71 -5.32
N GLU A 90 18.74 -12.54 -4.91
CA GLU A 90 17.46 -11.97 -5.35
C GLU A 90 17.69 -10.73 -6.22
N ASN A 91 16.79 -10.52 -7.17
CA ASN A 91 16.83 -9.42 -8.13
C ASN A 91 16.48 -8.03 -7.52
N GLU A 92 16.25 -7.97 -6.20
CA GLU A 92 15.83 -6.77 -5.47
C GLU A 92 17.01 -6.10 -4.77
N TYR A 93 17.93 -5.61 -5.59
CA TYR A 93 19.22 -5.08 -5.15
C TYR A 93 19.14 -4.05 -4.03
N GLY A 94 18.16 -3.13 -4.05
CA GLY A 94 18.02 -2.08 -3.03
C GLY A 94 17.67 -2.62 -1.66
N PHE A 95 16.73 -3.58 -1.60
CA PHE A 95 16.35 -4.22 -0.35
C PHE A 95 17.46 -5.14 0.18
N MET A 96 18.11 -5.90 -0.71
CA MET A 96 19.25 -6.76 -0.36
C MET A 96 20.45 -5.97 0.14
N LEU A 97 20.72 -4.80 -0.45
CA LEU A 97 21.78 -3.88 0.01
C LEU A 97 21.49 -3.37 1.42
N LEU A 98 20.25 -2.92 1.68
CA LEU A 98 19.81 -2.48 2.99
C LEU A 98 19.99 -3.59 4.03
N MET A 99 19.56 -4.81 3.70
CA MET A 99 19.65 -5.96 4.60
C MET A 99 21.10 -6.36 4.87
N LYS A 100 21.93 -6.50 3.83
CA LYS A 100 23.34 -6.88 3.96
C LYS A 100 24.10 -5.90 4.84
N TYR A 101 24.01 -4.60 4.57
CA TYR A 101 24.71 -3.61 5.41
C TYR A 101 24.15 -3.52 6.82
N SER A 102 22.83 -3.71 7.00
CA SER A 102 22.27 -3.82 8.35
C SER A 102 22.84 -5.03 9.08
N ALA A 103 22.96 -6.19 8.43
CA ALA A 103 23.51 -7.40 9.04
C ALA A 103 25.01 -7.29 9.39
N LEU A 104 25.77 -6.48 8.65
CA LEU A 104 27.19 -6.25 8.93
C LEU A 104 27.43 -5.36 10.16
N TYR A 105 26.50 -4.45 10.48
CA TYR A 105 26.74 -3.41 11.49
C TYR A 105 25.71 -3.37 12.62
N LEU A 106 24.56 -4.03 12.45
CA LEU A 106 23.40 -3.98 13.35
C LEU A 106 22.86 -5.39 13.58
N ASN A 107 21.90 -5.51 14.49
CA ASN A 107 21.13 -6.74 14.69
C ASN A 107 19.79 -6.70 13.93
N GLU A 108 19.09 -7.84 13.95
CA GLU A 108 17.83 -8.04 13.26
C GLU A 108 16.75 -7.04 13.72
N VAL A 109 16.67 -6.74 15.01
CA VAL A 109 15.68 -5.80 15.58
C VAL A 109 15.87 -4.41 14.97
N PHE A 110 17.11 -3.93 14.88
CA PHE A 110 17.41 -2.63 14.25
C PHE A 110 17.14 -2.64 12.75
N PHE A 111 17.38 -3.74 12.04
CA PHE A 111 17.03 -3.87 10.63
C PHE A 111 15.52 -3.72 10.39
N PHE A 112 14.68 -4.43 11.16
CA PHE A 112 13.23 -4.31 11.06
C PHE A 112 12.72 -2.94 11.52
N LEU A 113 13.36 -2.32 12.52
CA LEU A 113 13.07 -0.95 12.93
C LEU A 113 13.41 0.06 11.82
N ILE A 114 14.52 -0.11 11.08
CA ILE A 114 14.85 0.73 9.92
C ILE A 114 13.80 0.56 8.81
N CYS A 115 13.38 -0.68 8.54
CA CYS A 115 12.33 -0.95 7.56
C CYS A 115 11.01 -0.25 7.96
N SER A 116 10.59 -0.39 9.23
CA SER A 116 9.42 0.30 9.77
C SER A 116 9.57 1.83 9.70
N PHE A 117 10.75 2.36 10.03
CA PHE A 117 11.03 3.78 9.95
C PHE A 117 10.84 4.28 8.53
N ILE A 118 11.51 3.68 7.54
CA ILE A 118 11.36 4.09 6.13
C ILE A 118 9.90 3.99 5.70
N TYR A 119 9.24 2.87 5.99
CA TYR A 119 7.86 2.63 5.61
C TYR A 119 6.89 3.68 6.18
N VAL A 120 6.84 3.84 7.50
CA VAL A 120 5.88 4.72 8.18
C VAL A 120 6.25 6.20 7.99
N PHE A 121 7.54 6.54 8.02
CA PHE A 121 7.99 7.91 7.84
C PHE A 121 7.69 8.44 6.44
N LEU A 122 7.85 7.62 5.38
CA LEU A 122 7.47 8.03 4.04
C LEU A 122 5.96 8.27 3.90
N HIS A 123 5.11 7.45 4.54
CA HIS A 123 3.67 7.72 4.59
C HIS A 123 3.34 9.04 5.32
N TYR A 124 4.05 9.32 6.41
CA TYR A 124 3.96 10.62 7.10
C TYR A 124 4.35 11.78 6.17
N LEU A 125 5.48 11.67 5.46
CA LEU A 125 5.93 12.70 4.52
C LEU A 125 4.96 12.90 3.35
N VAL A 126 4.39 11.82 2.82
CA VAL A 126 3.31 11.86 1.81
C VAL A 126 2.13 12.66 2.34
N ALA A 127 1.63 12.33 3.52
CA ALA A 127 0.50 13.03 4.12
C ALA A 127 0.81 14.52 4.34
N LYS A 128 2.01 14.85 4.82
CA LYS A 128 2.46 16.23 5.02
C LYS A 128 2.51 17.03 3.72
N LYS A 129 3.11 16.46 2.68
CA LYS A 129 3.24 17.14 1.38
C LYS A 129 1.90 17.30 0.68
N LEU A 130 1.08 16.26 0.65
CA LEU A 130 -0.19 16.30 -0.08
C LEU A 130 -1.24 17.15 0.63
N PHE A 131 -1.40 16.97 1.94
CA PHE A 131 -2.56 17.49 2.69
C PHE A 131 -2.24 18.64 3.64
N GLN A 132 -0.96 19.02 3.79
CA GLN A 132 -0.53 20.19 4.55
C GLN A 132 -1.12 20.22 5.97
N GLU A 133 -1.99 21.18 6.32
CA GLU A 133 -2.64 21.31 7.63
C GLU A 133 -3.53 20.10 7.97
N TYR A 134 -4.03 19.38 6.97
CA TYR A 134 -4.88 18.21 7.11
C TYR A 134 -4.10 16.88 7.09
N TRP A 135 -2.77 16.94 7.15
CA TRP A 135 -1.91 15.76 7.06
C TRP A 135 -2.27 14.68 8.09
N TYR A 136 -2.71 15.07 9.29
CA TYR A 136 -3.09 14.12 10.33
C TYR A 136 -4.23 13.21 9.85
N PHE A 137 -5.26 13.80 9.25
CA PHE A 137 -6.38 13.08 8.67
C PHE A 137 -5.89 12.16 7.55
N GLY A 138 -5.10 12.70 6.62
CA GLY A 138 -4.57 11.93 5.49
C GLY A 138 -3.67 10.78 5.93
N PHE A 139 -2.88 10.96 6.98
CA PHE A 139 -2.05 9.89 7.55
C PHE A 139 -2.90 8.78 8.16
N ILE A 140 -3.97 9.11 8.88
CA ILE A 140 -4.89 8.09 9.41
C ILE A 140 -5.52 7.27 8.27
N VAL A 141 -5.89 7.90 7.16
CA VAL A 141 -6.41 7.18 5.98
C VAL A 141 -5.38 6.20 5.41
N LEU A 142 -4.10 6.61 5.35
CA LEU A 142 -3.02 5.74 4.87
C LEU A 142 -2.84 4.52 5.77
N VAL A 143 -2.75 4.71 7.09
CA VAL A 143 -2.54 3.61 8.04
C VAL A 143 -3.77 2.70 8.19
N SER A 144 -4.97 3.23 7.89
CA SER A 144 -6.23 2.47 7.86
C SER A 144 -6.43 1.67 6.57
N SER A 145 -5.53 1.78 5.59
CA SER A 145 -5.67 1.06 4.32
C SER A 145 -5.45 -0.44 4.51
N PHE A 146 -6.21 -1.26 3.76
CA PHE A 146 -6.21 -2.72 3.88
C PHE A 146 -4.81 -3.33 3.85
N SER A 147 -3.98 -2.88 2.90
CA SER A 147 -2.62 -3.40 2.71
C SER A 147 -1.58 -2.86 3.71
N PHE A 148 -1.89 -1.84 4.51
CA PHE A 148 -0.87 -1.11 5.29
C PHE A 148 -0.15 -2.01 6.30
N TRP A 149 -0.91 -2.76 7.11
CA TRP A 149 -0.33 -3.67 8.11
C TRP A 149 0.49 -4.79 7.46
N ALA A 150 -0.10 -5.45 6.44
CA ALA A 150 0.57 -6.53 5.72
C ALA A 150 1.85 -6.06 5.01
N TYR A 151 1.92 -4.81 4.56
CA TYR A 151 3.12 -4.21 3.99
C TYR A 151 4.18 -3.83 5.04
N GLY A 152 3.77 -3.49 6.26
CA GLY A 152 4.70 -3.23 7.35
C GLY A 152 5.27 -4.49 8.00
N THR A 153 4.56 -5.62 7.90
CA THR A 153 4.88 -6.83 8.68
C THR A 153 5.06 -8.10 7.87
N ASN A 154 4.36 -8.28 6.75
CA ASN A 154 4.47 -9.47 5.91
C ASN A 154 5.31 -9.15 4.66
N GLY A 155 4.73 -8.49 3.65
CA GLY A 155 5.42 -8.13 2.42
C GLY A 155 6.28 -6.87 2.55
N ILE A 156 7.29 -6.86 3.44
CA ILE A 156 8.07 -5.67 3.80
C ILE A 156 8.74 -5.01 2.59
N ARG A 157 9.37 -5.80 1.71
CA ARG A 157 9.97 -5.29 0.46
C ARG A 157 8.95 -4.56 -0.41
N ASN A 158 7.74 -5.12 -0.54
CA ASN A 158 6.64 -4.56 -1.30
C ASN A 158 6.13 -3.27 -0.64
N GLY A 159 5.99 -3.28 0.69
CA GLY A 159 5.64 -2.10 1.48
C GLY A 159 6.62 -0.94 1.31
N LEU A 160 7.92 -1.21 1.39
CA LEU A 160 8.96 -0.21 1.17
C LEU A 160 8.91 0.35 -0.26
N GLY A 161 8.84 -0.52 -1.27
CA GLY A 161 8.69 -0.10 -2.67
C GLY A 161 7.46 0.79 -2.88
N ALA A 162 6.30 0.38 -2.35
CA ALA A 162 5.06 1.14 -2.44
C ALA A 162 5.14 2.49 -1.71
N ALA A 163 5.74 2.55 -0.52
CA ALA A 163 5.91 3.80 0.23
C ALA A 163 6.85 4.79 -0.48
N ILE A 164 7.96 4.29 -1.04
CA ILE A 164 8.91 5.08 -1.85
C ILE A 164 8.19 5.62 -3.09
N LEU A 165 7.42 4.78 -3.78
CA LEU A 165 6.68 5.19 -4.98
C LEU A 165 5.59 6.23 -4.65
N LEU A 166 4.85 6.03 -3.57
CA LEU A 166 3.86 7.00 -3.11
C LEU A 166 4.51 8.35 -2.76
N TYR A 167 5.70 8.32 -2.17
CA TYR A 167 6.50 9.53 -1.92
C TYR A 167 6.97 10.19 -3.23
N ALA A 168 7.38 9.41 -4.24
CA ALA A 168 7.76 9.91 -5.56
C ALA A 168 6.64 10.73 -6.22
N PHE A 169 5.38 10.33 -6.05
CA PHE A 169 4.22 11.04 -6.60
C PHE A 169 4.06 12.46 -6.04
N THR A 170 4.63 12.75 -4.87
CA THR A 170 4.57 14.09 -4.26
C THR A 170 5.46 15.13 -4.95
N PHE A 171 6.31 14.71 -5.90
CA PHE A 171 7.25 15.57 -6.62
C PHE A 171 6.78 15.95 -8.03
N ASP A 172 5.47 16.08 -8.30
CA ASP A 172 4.93 16.43 -9.64
C ASP A 172 5.65 17.63 -10.29
N ASN A 173 5.97 18.65 -9.49
CA ASN A 173 6.64 19.87 -9.97
C ASN A 173 8.12 19.66 -10.33
N ASN A 174 8.72 18.52 -9.97
CA ASN A 174 10.10 18.19 -10.29
C ASN A 174 10.19 16.76 -10.86
N LYS A 175 10.04 16.67 -12.18
CA LYS A 175 10.02 15.38 -12.92
C LYS A 175 11.25 14.53 -12.68
N ILE A 176 12.43 15.15 -12.57
CA ILE A 176 13.69 14.44 -12.35
C ILE A 176 13.63 13.71 -11.01
N TRP A 177 13.33 14.43 -9.92
CA TRP A 177 13.18 13.81 -8.61
C TRP A 177 12.05 12.78 -8.55
N ALA A 178 10.90 13.09 -9.18
CA ALA A 178 9.78 12.17 -9.26
C ALA A 178 10.16 10.84 -9.92
N ILE A 179 10.85 10.87 -11.06
CA ILE A 179 11.25 9.67 -11.80
C ILE A 179 12.38 8.93 -11.08
N SER A 180 13.39 9.64 -10.55
CA SER A 180 14.50 9.02 -9.83
C SER A 180 14.02 8.26 -8.59
N ILE A 181 13.11 8.83 -7.80
CA ILE A 181 12.55 8.16 -6.62
C ILE A 181 11.61 7.02 -7.03
N ALA A 182 10.84 7.18 -8.12
CA ALA A 182 10.00 6.11 -8.64
C ALA A 182 10.85 4.90 -9.11
N ILE A 183 11.99 5.13 -9.75
CA ILE A 183 12.93 4.07 -10.12
C ILE A 183 13.53 3.41 -8.88
N LEU A 184 13.88 4.18 -7.84
CA LEU A 184 14.35 3.63 -6.56
C LEU A 184 13.35 2.64 -5.94
N ALA A 185 12.04 2.88 -6.07
CA ALA A 185 11.02 1.93 -5.61
C ALA A 185 11.15 0.54 -6.26
N VAL A 186 11.55 0.47 -7.53
CA VAL A 186 11.75 -0.79 -8.27
C VAL A 186 12.94 -1.58 -7.71
N PHE A 187 13.99 -0.88 -7.26
CA PHE A 187 15.15 -1.53 -6.60
C PHE A 187 14.78 -2.18 -5.27
N PHE A 188 13.74 -1.69 -4.58
CA PHE A 188 13.21 -2.31 -3.36
C PHE A 188 12.22 -3.43 -3.65
N HIS A 189 11.42 -3.31 -4.70
CA HIS A 189 10.54 -4.39 -5.13
C HIS A 189 10.24 -4.29 -6.63
N LYS A 190 10.63 -5.32 -7.39
CA LYS A 190 10.54 -5.33 -8.87
C LYS A 190 9.11 -5.10 -9.37
N SER A 191 8.10 -5.59 -8.65
CA SER A 191 6.68 -5.43 -9.04
C SER A 191 6.21 -3.97 -9.06
N MET A 192 6.94 -3.05 -8.42
CA MET A 192 6.68 -1.60 -8.54
C MET A 192 6.89 -1.07 -9.95
N LEU A 193 7.55 -1.83 -10.84
CA LEU A 193 7.72 -1.44 -12.24
C LEU A 193 6.39 -1.10 -12.91
N LEU A 194 5.32 -1.88 -12.67
CA LEU A 194 4.01 -1.63 -13.27
C LEU A 194 3.45 -0.24 -12.91
N PRO A 195 3.26 0.12 -11.62
CA PRO A 195 2.78 1.46 -11.26
C PRO A 195 3.80 2.58 -11.59
N VAL A 196 5.11 2.29 -11.66
CA VAL A 196 6.12 3.25 -12.15
C VAL A 196 5.95 3.54 -13.64
N LEU A 197 5.76 2.52 -14.48
CA LEU A 197 5.51 2.70 -15.91
C LEU A 197 4.20 3.45 -16.15
N ALA A 198 3.15 3.12 -15.39
CA ALA A 198 1.90 3.88 -15.41
C ALA A 198 2.13 5.35 -15.03
N TYR A 199 2.93 5.62 -13.99
CA TYR A 199 3.30 6.98 -13.60
C TYR A 199 4.09 7.72 -14.69
N ILE A 200 5.07 7.07 -15.32
CA ILE A 200 5.83 7.65 -16.43
C ILE A 200 4.89 8.01 -17.59
N LEU A 201 3.97 7.11 -17.97
CA LEU A 201 3.02 7.35 -19.05
C LEU A 201 2.15 8.59 -18.80
N THR A 202 1.76 8.85 -17.56
CA THR A 202 0.97 10.05 -17.25
C THR A 202 1.73 11.37 -17.48
N PHE A 203 3.06 11.39 -17.56
CA PHE A 203 3.78 12.61 -17.96
C PHE A 203 3.58 12.95 -19.44
N ILE A 204 3.23 11.95 -20.26
CA ILE A 204 2.96 12.07 -21.70
C ILE A 204 1.45 12.22 -21.93
N TYR A 205 0.63 11.41 -21.24
CA TYR A 205 -0.82 11.36 -21.43
C TYR A 205 -1.55 11.37 -20.08
N ASN A 206 -1.84 12.57 -19.54
CA ASN A 206 -2.62 12.75 -18.31
C ASN A 206 -4.04 13.25 -18.63
N THR A 207 -4.98 12.33 -18.87
CA THR A 207 -6.35 12.71 -19.26
C THR A 207 -7.34 12.51 -18.14
N ARG A 208 -8.50 13.16 -18.24
CA ARG A 208 -9.54 13.11 -17.18
C ARG A 208 -10.33 11.80 -17.16
N VAL A 209 -10.53 11.15 -18.31
CA VAL A 209 -11.52 10.05 -18.45
C VAL A 209 -11.01 8.86 -19.25
N SER A 210 -9.98 8.97 -20.09
CA SER A 210 -9.60 7.88 -21.00
C SER A 210 -9.21 6.60 -20.25
N TYR A 211 -8.42 6.72 -19.18
CA TYR A 211 -8.04 5.59 -18.33
C TYR A 211 -9.23 4.94 -17.62
N LEU A 212 -10.27 5.71 -17.29
CA LEU A 212 -11.49 5.18 -16.69
C LEU A 212 -12.24 4.28 -17.68
N ARG A 213 -12.25 4.65 -18.97
CA ARG A 213 -12.82 3.81 -20.04
C ARG A 213 -12.04 2.51 -20.20
N VAL A 214 -10.71 2.57 -20.17
CA VAL A 214 -9.84 1.39 -20.20
C VAL A 214 -10.15 0.45 -19.03
N TRP A 215 -10.26 1.01 -17.82
CA TRP A 215 -10.60 0.25 -16.62
C TRP A 215 -11.94 -0.49 -16.77
N PHE A 216 -12.99 0.20 -17.24
CA PHE A 216 -14.28 -0.44 -17.50
C PHE A 216 -14.21 -1.50 -18.59
N LEU A 217 -13.39 -1.29 -19.64
CA LEU A 217 -13.21 -2.25 -20.72
C LEU A 217 -12.50 -3.53 -20.26
N CYS A 218 -11.57 -3.44 -19.29
CA CYS A 218 -10.86 -4.61 -18.78
C CYS A 218 -11.78 -5.61 -18.07
N ILE A 219 -12.92 -5.18 -17.51
CA ILE A 219 -13.87 -6.08 -16.82
C ILE A 219 -14.48 -7.10 -17.79
N PRO A 220 -15.22 -6.72 -18.86
CA PRO A 220 -15.75 -7.68 -19.82
C PRO A 220 -14.65 -8.45 -20.56
N LEU A 221 -13.49 -7.82 -20.84
CA LEU A 221 -12.36 -8.53 -21.44
C LEU A 221 -11.85 -9.67 -20.55
N SER A 222 -11.71 -9.44 -19.24
CA SER A 222 -11.32 -10.46 -18.26
C SER A 222 -12.38 -11.56 -18.10
N LEU A 223 -13.67 -11.21 -18.23
CA LEU A 223 -14.75 -12.19 -18.21
C LEU A 223 -14.71 -13.12 -19.43
N ILE A 224 -14.44 -12.59 -20.62
CA ILE A 224 -14.45 -13.34 -21.89
C ILE A 224 -13.13 -14.09 -22.13
N ALA A 225 -11.99 -13.47 -21.84
CA ALA A 225 -10.66 -13.93 -22.26
C ALA A 225 -9.64 -14.00 -21.11
N GLY A 226 -10.09 -14.10 -19.86
CA GLY A 226 -9.22 -14.10 -18.67
C GLY A 226 -8.08 -15.12 -18.73
N GLY A 227 -8.36 -16.37 -19.10
CA GLY A 227 -7.32 -17.41 -19.23
C GLY A 227 -6.27 -17.08 -20.30
N SER A 228 -6.65 -16.42 -21.39
CA SER A 228 -5.71 -15.98 -22.42
C SER A 228 -4.77 -14.89 -21.91
N PHE A 229 -5.27 -13.97 -21.08
CA PHE A 229 -4.44 -12.94 -20.46
C PHE A 229 -3.47 -13.54 -19.44
N GLU A 230 -3.90 -14.51 -18.64
CA GLU A 230 -3.02 -15.22 -17.70
C GLU A 230 -1.85 -15.90 -18.42
N ILE A 231 -2.13 -16.63 -19.51
CA ILE A 231 -1.09 -17.26 -20.34
C ILE A 231 -0.17 -16.21 -20.98
N LEU A 232 -0.74 -15.13 -21.53
CA LEU A 232 0.03 -14.06 -22.15
C LEU A 232 1.02 -13.45 -21.15
N PHE A 233 0.54 -13.07 -19.96
CA PHE A 233 1.39 -12.43 -18.96
C PHE A 233 2.39 -13.39 -18.32
N ALA A 234 2.06 -14.68 -18.20
CA ALA A 234 3.03 -15.72 -17.83
C ALA A 234 4.17 -15.81 -18.86
N SER A 235 3.84 -15.78 -20.16
CA SER A 235 4.83 -15.87 -21.24
C SER A 235 5.75 -14.64 -21.36
N LEU A 236 5.29 -13.47 -20.92
CA LEU A 236 6.05 -12.22 -20.96
C LEU A 236 7.10 -12.09 -19.84
N GLY A 237 7.21 -13.07 -18.93
CA GLY A 237 8.25 -13.06 -17.90
C GLY A 237 8.06 -11.97 -16.83
N PHE A 238 6.83 -11.44 -16.65
CA PHE A 238 6.55 -10.43 -15.63
C PHE A 238 6.60 -11.04 -14.21
N GLY A 239 7.80 -11.07 -13.64
CA GLY A 239 8.06 -11.42 -12.24
C GLY A 239 8.15 -12.92 -12.00
N ASP A 240 9.37 -13.46 -12.02
CA ASP A 240 9.68 -14.90 -11.84
C ASP A 240 8.92 -15.56 -10.68
N GLU A 241 8.78 -14.89 -9.53
CA GLU A 241 8.02 -15.42 -8.37
C GLU A 241 6.49 -15.31 -8.49
N ARG A 242 5.98 -14.51 -9.42
CA ARG A 242 4.53 -14.31 -9.60
C ARG A 242 3.93 -15.12 -10.73
N ILE A 243 4.77 -15.63 -11.63
CA ILE A 243 4.38 -16.60 -12.65
C ILE A 243 3.95 -17.92 -11.99
N SER A 244 4.64 -18.34 -10.91
CA SER A 244 4.20 -19.49 -10.11
C SER A 244 2.79 -19.29 -9.54
N TYR A 245 2.41 -18.08 -9.12
CA TYR A 245 1.03 -17.80 -8.70
C TYR A 245 0.00 -17.90 -9.84
N LEU A 246 0.42 -17.73 -11.10
CA LEU A 246 -0.46 -17.93 -12.26
C LEU A 246 -0.64 -19.42 -12.59
N THR A 247 0.33 -20.28 -12.24
CA THR A 247 0.38 -21.69 -12.65
C THR A 247 0.12 -22.70 -11.53
N ASP A 248 0.43 -22.36 -10.29
CA ASP A 248 0.43 -23.28 -9.16
C ASP A 248 -0.94 -23.25 -8.46
N GLY A 249 -1.48 -24.44 -8.14
CA GLY A 249 -2.69 -24.59 -7.34
C GLY A 249 -2.47 -24.18 -5.87
N ASN A 250 -3.55 -24.14 -5.08
CA ASN A 250 -3.45 -23.89 -3.64
C ASN A 250 -2.87 -25.11 -2.89
N VAL A 251 -1.57 -25.36 -3.02
CA VAL A 251 -0.91 -26.54 -2.43
C VAL A 251 -0.84 -26.47 -0.89
N ASN A 252 -0.90 -25.26 -0.31
CA ASN A 252 -0.71 -25.03 1.13
C ASN A 252 -2.00 -24.69 1.90
N GLY A 253 -3.17 -24.68 1.26
CA GLY A 253 -4.44 -24.34 1.92
C GLY A 253 -4.54 -22.86 2.34
N ASP A 254 -3.86 -21.96 1.62
CA ASP A 254 -3.85 -20.54 1.93
C ASP A 254 -5.26 -19.92 1.77
N GLU A 255 -5.76 -19.22 2.80
CA GLU A 255 -7.11 -18.64 2.84
C GLU A 255 -7.40 -17.63 1.72
N PHE A 256 -6.36 -17.02 1.15
CA PHE A 256 -6.48 -16.05 0.06
C PHE A 256 -6.41 -16.66 -1.34
N ALA A 257 -6.14 -17.96 -1.45
CA ALA A 257 -6.13 -18.64 -2.74
C ALA A 257 -7.57 -18.94 -3.19
N TYR A 258 -7.95 -18.36 -4.32
CA TYR A 258 -9.27 -18.51 -4.91
C TYR A 258 -9.11 -18.61 -6.43
N SER A 259 -9.75 -19.62 -7.02
CA SER A 259 -9.85 -19.75 -8.46
C SER A 259 -11.22 -19.24 -8.92
N GLY A 260 -11.22 -18.16 -9.72
CA GLY A 260 -12.44 -17.54 -10.23
C GLY A 260 -12.43 -16.01 -10.17
N PHE A 261 -13.49 -15.38 -10.66
CA PHE A 261 -13.56 -13.92 -10.71
C PHE A 261 -13.83 -13.31 -9.31
N ARG A 262 -12.92 -12.47 -8.80
CA ARG A 262 -12.98 -11.85 -7.46
C ARG A 262 -13.87 -10.61 -7.41
N TRP A 263 -15.19 -10.83 -7.40
CA TRP A 263 -16.19 -9.75 -7.31
C TRP A 263 -16.06 -8.90 -6.04
N ASP A 264 -15.74 -9.54 -4.92
CA ASP A 264 -15.45 -8.92 -3.63
C ASP A 264 -14.35 -7.85 -3.75
N PHE A 265 -13.21 -8.24 -4.32
CA PHE A 265 -12.06 -7.35 -4.49
C PHE A 265 -12.23 -6.35 -5.63
N LEU A 266 -13.03 -6.67 -6.65
CA LEU A 266 -13.41 -5.70 -7.67
C LEU A 266 -14.28 -4.59 -7.06
N LEU A 267 -15.26 -4.95 -6.22
CA LEU A 267 -16.10 -3.98 -5.52
C LEU A 267 -15.27 -3.11 -4.58
N TYR A 268 -14.35 -3.71 -3.82
CA TYR A 268 -13.41 -2.95 -2.98
C TYR A 268 -12.60 -1.95 -3.81
N SER A 269 -11.97 -2.41 -4.90
CA SER A 269 -11.21 -1.56 -5.83
C SER A 269 -12.06 -0.45 -6.48
N ALA A 270 -13.32 -0.75 -6.79
CA ALA A 270 -14.24 0.20 -7.39
C ALA A 270 -14.54 1.40 -6.48
N SER A 271 -14.33 1.31 -5.16
CA SER A 271 -14.52 2.44 -4.23
C SER A 271 -13.64 3.66 -4.58
N ALA A 272 -12.36 3.43 -4.89
CA ALA A 272 -11.45 4.48 -5.34
C ALA A 272 -11.76 4.96 -6.77
N VAL A 273 -12.21 4.06 -7.65
CA VAL A 273 -12.71 4.41 -9.00
C VAL A 273 -13.90 5.37 -8.91
N TYR A 274 -14.86 5.04 -8.06
CA TYR A 274 -16.06 5.85 -7.83
C TYR A 274 -15.69 7.23 -7.26
N ALA A 275 -14.80 7.28 -6.26
CA ALA A 275 -14.33 8.56 -5.71
C ALA A 275 -13.66 9.43 -6.78
N GLY A 276 -12.77 8.85 -7.58
CA GLY A 276 -12.13 9.52 -8.71
C GLY A 276 -13.13 10.06 -9.73
N TRP A 277 -14.02 9.21 -10.24
CA TRP A 277 -15.07 9.60 -11.17
C TRP A 277 -15.96 10.71 -10.59
N TYR A 278 -16.41 10.57 -9.34
CA TYR A 278 -17.29 11.55 -8.70
C TYR A 278 -16.63 12.93 -8.64
N PHE A 279 -15.40 13.02 -8.16
CA PHE A 279 -14.74 14.32 -8.04
C PHE A 279 -14.32 14.91 -9.38
N ILE A 280 -13.74 14.10 -10.28
CA ILE A 280 -13.27 14.59 -11.59
C ILE A 280 -14.44 14.98 -12.49
N VAL A 281 -15.45 14.10 -12.61
CA VAL A 281 -16.54 14.27 -13.60
C VAL A 281 -17.73 15.01 -12.99
N LYS A 282 -18.19 14.64 -11.79
CA LYS A 282 -19.41 15.25 -11.21
C LYS A 282 -19.12 16.54 -10.46
N LYS A 283 -17.94 16.70 -9.87
CA LYS A 283 -17.53 17.93 -9.16
C LYS A 283 -16.58 18.83 -9.94
N ASN A 284 -16.20 18.43 -11.17
CA ASN A 284 -15.27 19.18 -12.01
C ASN A 284 -13.98 19.55 -11.25
N PHE A 285 -13.48 18.63 -10.40
CA PHE A 285 -12.24 18.81 -9.67
C PHE A 285 -11.06 18.68 -10.63
N ASP A 286 -10.53 19.83 -11.02
CA ASP A 286 -9.43 19.96 -11.96
C ASP A 286 -8.11 20.18 -11.21
N ASP A 287 -7.41 19.09 -10.93
CA ASP A 287 -6.10 19.09 -10.29
C ASP A 287 -5.20 18.09 -11.04
N LYS A 288 -4.09 18.61 -11.58
CA LYS A 288 -3.18 17.84 -12.45
C LYS A 288 -2.55 16.64 -11.73
N LEU A 289 -2.15 16.82 -10.48
CA LEU A 289 -1.58 15.75 -9.67
C LEU A 289 -2.65 14.71 -9.34
N TYR A 290 -3.86 15.13 -8.99
CA TYR A 290 -4.96 14.21 -8.73
C TYR A 290 -5.32 13.36 -9.95
N HIS A 291 -5.43 13.98 -11.14
CA HIS A 291 -5.67 13.22 -12.39
C HIS A 291 -4.56 12.22 -12.64
N ARG A 292 -3.31 12.59 -12.34
CA ARG A 292 -2.18 11.68 -12.46
C ARG A 292 -2.30 10.48 -11.54
N LEU A 293 -2.48 10.73 -10.24
CA LEU A 293 -2.64 9.68 -9.23
C LEU A 293 -3.78 8.73 -9.61
N PHE A 294 -4.90 9.28 -10.06
CA PHE A 294 -6.05 8.50 -10.48
C PHE A 294 -5.75 7.66 -11.73
N ASN A 295 -5.05 8.20 -12.71
CA ASN A 295 -4.67 7.48 -13.92
C ASN A 295 -3.68 6.34 -13.64
N VAL A 296 -2.71 6.55 -12.76
CA VAL A 296 -1.78 5.49 -12.32
C VAL A 296 -2.54 4.34 -11.65
N TYR A 297 -3.48 4.68 -10.78
CA TYR A 297 -4.34 3.70 -10.13
C TYR A 297 -5.18 2.92 -11.12
N LEU A 298 -5.88 3.63 -12.02
CA LEU A 298 -6.74 3.00 -13.01
C LEU A 298 -5.97 2.04 -13.90
N LEU A 299 -4.78 2.41 -14.37
CA LEU A 299 -3.94 1.49 -15.15
C LEU A 299 -3.47 0.28 -14.36
N SER A 300 -2.95 0.51 -13.16
CA SER A 300 -2.43 -0.58 -12.31
C SER A 300 -3.55 -1.54 -11.91
N ASN A 301 -4.74 -1.01 -11.62
CA ASN A 301 -5.91 -1.81 -11.27
C ASN A 301 -6.54 -2.49 -12.50
N ALA A 302 -6.55 -1.83 -13.67
CA ALA A 302 -7.02 -2.42 -14.92
C ALA A 302 -6.16 -3.63 -15.33
N PHE A 303 -4.83 -3.54 -15.16
CA PHE A 303 -3.94 -4.69 -15.34
C PHE A 303 -4.33 -5.85 -14.41
N TRP A 304 -4.53 -5.58 -13.11
CA TRP A 304 -4.97 -6.61 -12.16
C TRP A 304 -6.32 -7.23 -12.56
N ILE A 305 -7.29 -6.44 -13.05
CA ILE A 305 -8.59 -6.97 -13.50
C ILE A 305 -8.41 -8.02 -14.60
N LEU A 306 -7.45 -7.84 -15.52
CA LEU A 306 -7.18 -8.82 -16.58
C LEU A 306 -6.66 -10.16 -16.05
N VAL A 307 -6.02 -10.18 -14.88
CA VAL A 307 -5.47 -11.38 -14.23
C VAL A 307 -6.18 -11.72 -12.91
N ILE A 308 -7.41 -11.24 -12.73
CA ILE A 308 -8.12 -11.32 -11.45
C ILE A 308 -8.43 -12.75 -10.98
N ARG A 309 -8.47 -13.71 -11.91
CA ARG A 309 -8.81 -15.11 -11.65
C ARG A 309 -7.61 -15.96 -11.23
N ALA A 310 -6.39 -15.45 -11.40
CA ALA A 310 -5.18 -16.11 -10.98
C ALA A 310 -5.15 -16.35 -9.47
N ASN A 311 -4.49 -17.42 -9.05
CA ASN A 311 -4.25 -17.66 -7.63
C ASN A 311 -3.41 -16.50 -7.07
N PHE A 312 -3.69 -16.13 -5.82
CA PHE A 312 -3.03 -14.98 -5.17
C PHE A 312 -3.11 -13.67 -5.97
N SER A 313 -4.17 -13.46 -6.76
CA SER A 313 -4.37 -12.23 -7.55
C SER A 313 -4.36 -10.96 -6.68
N ASN A 314 -4.65 -11.08 -5.39
CA ASN A 314 -4.50 -10.01 -4.39
C ASN A 314 -3.07 -9.42 -4.36
N ARG A 315 -2.02 -10.23 -4.58
CA ARG A 315 -0.64 -9.73 -4.67
C ARG A 315 -0.46 -8.76 -5.84
N PHE A 316 -1.24 -8.91 -6.92
CA PHE A 316 -1.29 -7.97 -8.05
C PHE A 316 -2.21 -6.77 -7.76
N ALA A 317 -3.37 -6.98 -7.14
CA ALA A 317 -4.29 -5.90 -6.74
C ALA A 317 -3.59 -4.84 -5.88
N TYR A 318 -2.72 -5.32 -4.99
CA TYR A 318 -1.81 -4.59 -4.11
C TYR A 318 -0.95 -3.52 -4.82
N LEU A 319 -0.65 -3.68 -6.11
CA LEU A 319 0.06 -2.69 -6.94
C LEU A 319 -0.78 -1.45 -7.28
N SER A 320 -2.08 -1.47 -6.96
CA SER A 320 -3.00 -0.34 -7.04
C SER A 320 -3.60 0.02 -5.68
N TRP A 321 -3.75 -0.94 -4.76
CA TRP A 321 -4.42 -0.69 -3.49
C TRP A 321 -3.64 0.22 -2.54
N PHE A 322 -2.30 0.25 -2.66
CA PHE A 322 -1.47 1.11 -1.82
C PHE A 322 -1.76 2.62 -1.99
N MET A 323 -2.37 3.03 -3.11
CA MET A 323 -2.74 4.43 -3.38
C MET A 323 -4.25 4.70 -3.23
N MET A 324 -5.09 3.70 -2.95
CA MET A 324 -6.55 3.86 -2.83
C MET A 324 -6.94 4.91 -1.79
N GLY A 325 -6.34 4.83 -0.59
CA GLY A 325 -6.61 5.78 0.48
C GLY A 325 -6.33 7.23 0.06
N VAL A 326 -5.22 7.46 -0.67
CA VAL A 326 -4.90 8.79 -1.22
C VAL A 326 -5.97 9.22 -2.22
N ILE A 327 -6.33 8.37 -3.18
CA ILE A 327 -7.31 8.73 -4.23
C ILE A 327 -8.65 9.09 -3.63
N ILE A 328 -9.13 8.30 -2.66
CA ILE A 328 -10.42 8.53 -2.03
C ILE A 328 -10.44 9.86 -1.28
N ILE A 329 -9.39 10.16 -0.51
CA ILE A 329 -9.41 11.32 0.41
C ILE A 329 -8.87 12.61 -0.20
N TYR A 330 -8.07 12.53 -1.27
CA TYR A 330 -7.36 13.69 -1.82
C TYR A 330 -8.27 14.88 -2.11
N PRO A 331 -9.41 14.73 -2.83
CA PRO A 331 -10.27 15.87 -3.11
C PRO A 331 -10.89 16.48 -1.84
N PHE A 332 -11.21 15.65 -0.85
CA PHE A 332 -11.78 16.08 0.43
C PHE A 332 -10.83 16.96 1.25
N LEU A 333 -9.52 16.75 1.14
CA LEU A 333 -8.53 17.49 1.95
C LEU A 333 -7.91 18.68 1.19
N LYS A 334 -8.11 18.76 -0.13
CA LYS A 334 -7.47 19.79 -0.98
C LYS A 334 -8.36 20.98 -1.28
N LYS A 335 -9.65 20.76 -1.50
CA LYS A 335 -10.57 21.84 -1.88
C LYS A 335 -11.94 21.63 -1.26
N GLN A 336 -12.48 22.68 -0.65
CA GLN A 336 -13.86 22.67 -0.15
C GLN A 336 -14.83 22.66 -1.34
N MET A 337 -15.56 21.56 -1.52
CA MET A 337 -16.50 21.34 -2.62
C MET A 337 -17.86 20.80 -2.16
N LEU A 338 -17.97 20.34 -0.92
CA LEU A 338 -19.17 19.75 -0.35
C LEU A 338 -19.58 20.47 0.94
N PHE A 339 -20.88 20.59 1.17
CA PHE A 339 -21.38 20.95 2.50
C PHE A 339 -21.02 19.84 3.51
N ASN A 340 -20.58 20.24 4.72
CA ASN A 340 -20.07 19.36 5.78
C ASN A 340 -18.99 18.36 5.31
N GLN A 341 -18.05 18.84 4.48
CA GLN A 341 -17.03 18.01 3.84
C GLN A 341 -16.19 17.18 4.84
N THR A 342 -15.76 17.77 5.95
CA THR A 342 -14.98 17.05 6.98
C THR A 342 -15.74 15.87 7.55
N ARG A 343 -17.04 16.04 7.85
CA ARG A 343 -17.90 14.95 8.33
C ARG A 343 -18.08 13.86 7.27
N LYS A 344 -18.26 14.24 6.00
CA LYS A 344 -18.34 13.29 4.89
C LYS A 344 -17.03 12.53 4.69
N ALA A 345 -15.90 13.21 4.80
CA ALA A 345 -14.57 12.60 4.73
C ALA A 345 -14.39 11.56 5.85
N ALA A 346 -14.83 11.86 7.08
CA ALA A 346 -14.77 10.93 8.20
C ALA A 346 -15.70 9.72 8.03
N ILE A 347 -16.91 9.92 7.50
CA ILE A 347 -17.83 8.83 7.13
C ILE A 347 -17.20 7.93 6.06
N VAL A 348 -16.61 8.53 5.02
CA VAL A 348 -15.94 7.78 3.94
C VAL A 348 -14.76 6.97 4.49
N LEU A 349 -13.94 7.57 5.37
CA LEU A 349 -12.86 6.87 6.06
C LEU A 349 -13.40 5.69 6.89
N LEU A 350 -14.49 5.89 7.63
CA LEU A 350 -15.12 4.82 8.41
C LEU A 350 -15.51 3.64 7.52
N PHE A 351 -16.27 3.87 6.44
CA PHE A 351 -16.66 2.80 5.52
C PHE A 351 -15.46 2.13 4.83
N TYR A 352 -14.46 2.93 4.43
CA TYR A 352 -13.23 2.41 3.84
C TYR A 352 -12.47 1.49 4.82
N PHE A 353 -12.36 1.89 6.09
CA PHE A 353 -11.70 1.10 7.12
C PHE A 353 -12.53 -0.12 7.55
N MET A 354 -13.86 -0.05 7.53
CA MET A 354 -14.72 -1.17 7.90
C MET A 354 -14.50 -2.39 7.02
N PHE A 355 -14.19 -2.22 5.72
CA PHE A 355 -13.77 -3.34 4.89
C PHE A 355 -12.54 -4.06 5.47
N THR A 356 -11.51 -3.29 5.85
CA THR A 356 -10.29 -3.83 6.47
C THR A 356 -10.58 -4.50 7.80
N PHE A 357 -11.37 -3.85 8.65
CA PHE A 357 -11.68 -4.33 9.98
C PHE A 357 -12.51 -5.63 9.95
N LEU A 358 -13.53 -5.69 9.07
CA LEU A 358 -14.35 -6.89 8.91
C LEU A 358 -13.51 -8.10 8.51
N LEU A 359 -12.65 -7.96 7.49
CA LEU A 359 -11.84 -9.07 6.99
C LEU A 359 -10.76 -9.54 7.96
N ASN A 360 -10.14 -8.63 8.72
CA ASN A 360 -8.97 -8.99 9.55
C ASN A 360 -9.27 -9.15 11.05
N VAL A 361 -10.50 -8.86 11.50
CA VAL A 361 -10.88 -8.94 12.92
C VAL A 361 -12.20 -9.68 13.13
N VAL A 362 -13.22 -9.43 12.30
CA VAL A 362 -14.56 -10.02 12.50
C VAL A 362 -14.68 -11.39 11.83
N LEU A 363 -14.04 -11.56 10.67
CA LEU A 363 -14.08 -12.78 9.85
C LEU A 363 -12.79 -13.62 9.95
N ALA A 364 -11.78 -13.11 10.66
CA ALA A 364 -10.45 -13.72 10.77
C ALA A 364 -10.37 -14.83 11.84
#